data_AF-A0A1M7MPW4-F1
#
_entry.id   AF-A0A1M7MPW4-F1
#
_cell.length_a   1.000
_cell.length_b   1.000
_cell.length_c   1.000
_cell.angle_alpha   90.00
_cell.angle_beta   90.00
_cell.angle_gamma   90.00
#
_symmetry.space_group_name_H-M   'P 1'
#
loop_
_entity.id
_entity.type
_entity.pdbx_description
1 polymer ?
#
loop_
_entity_poly.entity_id
_entity_poly.type
_entity_poly.pdbx_seq_one_letter_code
_entity_poly.pdbx_strand_id
1 'polypeptide(L)'
;MDLDTLTKTVHSASRKKFFRQKPMFTPYRATSLDELEAVERKIGVAMPGDLRRWILALGYGDIDEDLSFREEWFVAIESGELKGGALFAQDTLGNFYGFDICGCIYFFSRSAPVFSKLSESFSEFIEELVRRDYRILDWVDALATQRYEW
;
A
#
# COMPACT_ATOMS: atom_id res chain seq x y z
N MET A 1 7.38 2.77 14.73
CA MET A 1 8.70 3.17 14.17
C MET A 1 8.54 4.47 13.38
N ASP A 2 9.55 5.36 13.28
CA ASP A 2 9.42 6.53 12.37
C ASP A 2 9.56 6.11 10.89
N LEU A 3 9.05 6.94 9.99
CA LEU A 3 8.98 6.61 8.56
C LEU A 3 10.35 6.50 7.90
N ASP A 4 11.34 7.31 8.31
CA ASP A 4 12.70 7.24 7.77
C ASP A 4 13.35 5.90 8.12
N THR A 5 13.11 5.42 9.34
CA THR A 5 13.58 4.11 9.81
C THR A 5 12.86 3.00 9.07
N LEU A 6 11.54 3.09 8.86
CA LEU A 6 10.79 2.10 8.06
C LEU A 6 11.31 2.02 6.62
N THR A 7 11.52 3.16 6.00
CA THR A 7 12.03 3.26 4.62
C THR A 7 13.41 2.59 4.50
N LYS A 8 14.32 2.87 5.45
CA LYS A 8 15.64 2.22 5.50
C LYS A 8 15.54 0.72 5.76
N THR A 9 14.66 0.29 6.66
CA THR A 9 14.42 -1.12 6.95
C THR A 9 13.98 -1.85 5.70
N VAL A 10 12.96 -1.36 4.99
CA VAL A 10 12.44 -2.02 3.79
C VAL A 10 13.44 -1.99 2.64
N HIS A 11 14.15 -0.86 2.44
CA HIS A 11 15.17 -0.74 1.40
C HIS A 11 16.38 -1.67 1.63
N SER A 12 16.77 -1.90 2.88
CA SER A 12 17.91 -2.78 3.23
C SER A 12 17.53 -4.25 3.42
N ALA A 13 16.25 -4.55 3.57
CA ALA A 13 15.77 -5.91 3.75
C ALA A 13 16.01 -6.76 2.50
N SER A 14 16.34 -8.04 2.72
CA SER A 14 16.51 -9.01 1.65
C SER A 14 16.03 -10.39 2.09
N ARG A 15 15.50 -11.16 1.14
CA ARG A 15 15.15 -12.57 1.32
C ARG A 15 16.17 -13.47 0.66
N LYS A 16 16.43 -14.63 1.28
CA LYS A 16 17.24 -15.69 0.68
C LYS A 16 16.38 -16.50 -0.30
N LYS A 17 16.75 -16.50 -1.58
CA LYS A 17 16.13 -17.36 -2.60
C LYS A 17 17.25 -18.14 -3.29
N PHE A 18 17.29 -19.46 -3.07
CA PHE A 18 18.21 -20.45 -3.68
C PHE A 18 19.53 -19.84 -4.20
N PHE A 19 20.53 -19.72 -3.32
CA PHE A 19 21.87 -19.17 -3.56
C PHE A 19 22.03 -17.66 -3.86
N ARG A 20 20.95 -16.86 -3.89
CA ARG A 20 21.03 -15.39 -4.03
C ARG A 20 20.17 -14.66 -2.99
N GLN A 21 20.64 -13.50 -2.54
CA GLN A 21 19.81 -12.55 -1.79
C GLN A 21 19.04 -11.69 -2.79
N LYS A 22 17.72 -11.62 -2.65
CA LYS A 22 16.86 -10.71 -3.42
C LYS A 22 16.39 -9.59 -2.49
N PRO A 23 16.46 -8.31 -2.89
CA PRO A 23 15.93 -7.22 -2.07
C PRO A 23 14.42 -7.40 -1.85
N MET A 24 13.94 -6.98 -0.69
CA MET A 24 12.50 -6.98 -0.39
C MET A 24 11.77 -5.92 -1.20
N PHE A 25 12.39 -4.78 -1.46
CA PHE A 25 11.84 -3.76 -2.34
C PHE A 25 12.48 -3.82 -3.73
N THR A 26 11.66 -3.94 -4.77
CA THR A 26 12.10 -3.85 -6.16
C THR A 26 11.60 -2.53 -6.76
N PRO A 27 12.49 -1.55 -7.02
CA PRO A 27 12.07 -0.28 -7.59
C PRO A 27 11.58 -0.45 -9.03
N TYR A 28 10.56 0.30 -9.39
CA TYR A 28 9.99 0.38 -10.73
C TYR A 28 10.25 1.75 -11.38
N ARG A 29 9.87 2.84 -10.70
CA ARG A 29 10.02 4.20 -11.22
C ARG A 29 10.14 5.20 -10.06
N ALA A 30 11.18 6.02 -10.07
CA ALA A 30 11.27 7.17 -9.17
C ALA A 30 10.15 8.19 -9.47
N THR A 31 9.81 9.03 -8.50
CA THR A 31 8.83 10.10 -8.74
C THR A 31 9.23 11.38 -8.03
N SER A 32 8.52 12.47 -8.33
CA SER A 32 8.75 13.80 -7.80
C SER A 32 7.52 14.33 -7.06
N LEU A 33 7.70 15.45 -6.35
CA LEU A 33 6.62 16.12 -5.65
C LEU A 33 5.51 16.56 -6.63
N ASP A 34 5.90 17.15 -7.76
CA ASP A 34 4.98 17.67 -8.77
C ASP A 34 4.15 16.55 -9.41
N GLU A 35 4.75 15.37 -9.64
CA GLU A 35 4.05 14.19 -10.15
C GLU A 35 3.02 13.67 -9.13
N LEU A 36 3.40 13.57 -7.85
CA LEU A 36 2.44 13.14 -6.81
C LEU A 36 1.31 14.15 -6.63
N GLU A 37 1.58 15.45 -6.71
CA GLU A 37 0.54 16.48 -6.70
C GLU A 37 -0.37 16.38 -7.93
N ALA A 38 0.16 15.99 -9.09
CA ALA A 38 -0.65 15.70 -10.26
C ALA A 38 -1.55 14.47 -10.04
N VAL A 39 -1.05 13.43 -9.38
CA VAL A 39 -1.87 12.26 -8.98
C VAL A 39 -2.97 12.66 -8.01
N GLU A 40 -2.66 13.39 -6.94
CA GLU A 40 -3.64 13.88 -5.95
C GLU A 40 -4.73 14.74 -6.62
N ARG A 41 -4.35 15.64 -7.54
CA ARG A 41 -5.31 16.43 -8.33
C ARG A 41 -6.18 15.56 -9.24
N LYS A 42 -5.61 14.54 -9.86
CA LYS A 42 -6.31 13.62 -10.77
C LYS A 42 -7.35 12.78 -10.02
N ILE A 43 -7.00 12.25 -8.86
CA ILE A 43 -7.92 11.43 -8.04
C ILE A 43 -8.84 12.30 -7.18
N GLY A 44 -8.54 13.59 -6.99
CA GLY A 44 -9.35 14.51 -6.20
C GLY A 44 -9.27 14.26 -4.69
N VAL A 45 -8.25 13.51 -4.24
CA VAL A 45 -8.05 13.10 -2.85
C VAL A 45 -6.59 13.33 -2.49
N ALA A 46 -6.34 13.96 -1.33
CA ALA A 46 -5.00 14.12 -0.80
C ALA A 46 -4.48 12.78 -0.26
N MET A 47 -3.24 12.42 -0.59
CA MET A 47 -2.62 11.23 -0.02
C MET A 47 -2.31 11.46 1.47
N PRO A 48 -2.39 10.41 2.30
CA PRO A 48 -1.82 10.43 3.63
C PRO A 48 -0.35 10.85 3.58
N GLY A 49 0.05 11.75 4.49
CA GLY A 49 1.38 12.37 4.42
C GLY A 49 2.54 11.38 4.55
N ASP A 50 2.34 10.27 5.24
CA ASP A 50 3.30 9.18 5.34
C ASP A 50 3.36 8.31 4.08
N LEU A 51 2.24 8.01 3.43
CA LEU A 51 2.22 7.39 2.10
C LEU A 51 2.92 8.28 1.06
N ARG A 52 2.64 9.59 1.06
CA ARG A 52 3.30 10.54 0.15
C ARG A 52 4.81 10.54 0.35
N ARG A 53 5.28 10.65 1.59
CA ARG A 53 6.72 10.61 1.91
C ARG A 53 7.37 9.28 1.54
N TRP A 54 6.67 8.16 1.74
CA TRP A 54 7.13 6.83 1.34
C TRP A 54 7.38 6.75 -0.17
N ILE A 55 6.40 7.15 -0.98
CA ILE A 55 6.51 7.09 -2.43
C ILE A 55 7.58 8.08 -2.94
N LEU A 56 7.75 9.23 -2.31
CA LEU A 56 8.86 10.15 -2.63
C LEU A 56 10.24 9.55 -2.31
N ALA A 57 10.35 8.80 -1.22
CA ALA A 57 11.62 8.27 -0.75
C ALA A 57 12.06 7.03 -1.54
N LEU A 58 11.13 6.13 -1.87
CA LEU A 58 11.43 4.86 -2.55
C LEU A 58 11.06 4.84 -4.04
N GLY A 59 10.21 5.76 -4.48
CA GLY A 59 9.53 5.66 -5.76
C GLY A 59 8.43 4.60 -5.77
N TYR A 60 7.86 4.40 -6.95
CA TYR A 60 7.00 3.26 -7.25
C TYR A 60 7.84 1.98 -7.33
N GLY A 61 7.29 0.87 -6.87
CA GLY A 61 7.98 -0.41 -6.80
C GLY A 61 7.12 -1.49 -6.15
N ASP A 62 7.72 -2.66 -5.96
CA ASP A 62 7.05 -3.82 -5.36
C ASP A 62 7.71 -4.19 -4.04
N ILE A 63 6.90 -4.46 -3.03
CA ILE A 63 7.33 -5.13 -1.80
C ILE A 63 7.10 -6.63 -1.97
N ASP A 64 8.17 -7.39 -1.80
CA ASP A 64 8.25 -8.85 -1.88
C ASP A 64 7.76 -9.51 -3.18
N GLU A 65 7.60 -8.71 -4.25
CA GLU A 65 6.90 -9.06 -5.50
C GLU A 65 5.38 -9.24 -5.33
N ASP A 66 4.88 -9.20 -4.10
CA ASP A 66 3.48 -9.48 -3.78
C ASP A 66 2.62 -8.23 -3.66
N LEU A 67 3.17 -7.09 -3.25
CA LEU A 67 2.44 -5.83 -3.08
C LEU A 67 3.04 -4.74 -3.97
N SER A 68 2.25 -4.30 -4.95
CA SER A 68 2.68 -3.37 -5.98
C SER A 68 2.19 -1.95 -5.72
N PHE A 69 3.10 -0.98 -5.80
CA PHE A 69 2.82 0.45 -5.77
C PHE A 69 3.10 1.04 -7.15
N ARG A 70 2.08 1.55 -7.82
CA ARG A 70 2.17 2.14 -9.17
C ARG A 70 1.21 3.32 -9.29
N GLU A 71 1.50 4.24 -10.21
CA GLU A 71 0.65 5.42 -10.43
C GLU A 71 -0.78 5.01 -10.83
N GLU A 72 -0.92 3.98 -11.67
CA GLU A 72 -2.21 3.46 -12.13
C GLU A 72 -3.07 2.84 -11.02
N TRP A 73 -2.49 2.50 -9.86
CA TRP A 73 -3.25 2.01 -8.70
C TRP A 73 -3.91 3.13 -7.91
N PHE A 74 -3.53 4.39 -8.16
CA PHE A 74 -4.18 5.54 -7.54
C PHE A 74 -5.50 5.84 -8.25
N VAL A 75 -6.60 5.41 -7.62
CA VAL A 75 -7.97 5.55 -8.12
C VAL A 75 -8.86 6.00 -6.97
N ALA A 76 -9.67 7.04 -7.20
CA ALA A 76 -10.61 7.53 -6.21
C ALA A 76 -11.68 6.48 -5.87
N ILE A 77 -12.07 6.41 -4.60
CA ILE A 77 -13.22 5.61 -4.16
C ILE A 77 -14.45 6.52 -4.21
N GLU A 78 -15.31 6.32 -5.22
CA GLU A 78 -16.43 7.22 -5.51
C GLU A 78 -17.74 6.84 -4.79
N SER A 79 -17.80 5.64 -4.21
CA SER A 79 -19.00 5.04 -3.63
C SER A 79 -18.67 4.10 -2.46
N GLY A 80 -19.71 3.66 -1.75
CA GLY A 80 -19.60 2.80 -0.57
C GLY A 80 -19.12 3.50 0.70
N GLU A 81 -18.83 2.70 1.72
CA GLU A 81 -18.48 3.14 3.07
C GLU A 81 -17.18 3.95 3.13
N LEU A 82 -16.29 3.76 2.16
CA LEU A 82 -14.97 4.40 2.10
C LEU A 82 -14.90 5.50 1.03
N LYS A 83 -16.06 6.00 0.58
CA LYS A 83 -16.16 7.11 -0.37
C LYS A 83 -15.33 8.32 0.10
N GLY A 84 -14.61 8.92 -0.85
CA GLY A 84 -13.70 10.04 -0.61
C GLY A 84 -12.29 9.61 -0.24
N GLY A 85 -12.05 8.31 -0.06
CA GLY A 85 -10.73 7.71 -0.05
C GLY A 85 -10.17 7.43 -1.44
N ALA A 86 -9.04 6.73 -1.51
CA ALA A 86 -8.46 6.26 -2.76
C ALA A 86 -7.73 4.92 -2.58
N LEU A 87 -7.68 4.14 -3.65
CA LEU A 87 -6.78 3.00 -3.80
C LEU A 87 -5.34 3.51 -4.02
N PHE A 88 -4.33 2.72 -3.66
CA PHE A 88 -2.92 3.08 -3.85
C PHE A 88 -2.00 1.89 -4.18
N ALA A 89 -2.43 0.66 -3.95
CA ALA A 89 -1.64 -0.53 -4.24
C ALA A 89 -2.51 -1.72 -4.64
N GLN A 90 -1.89 -2.71 -5.28
CA GLN A 90 -2.52 -3.95 -5.70
C GLN A 90 -1.61 -5.14 -5.39
N ASP A 91 -2.17 -6.26 -4.93
CA ASP A 91 -1.40 -7.51 -4.75
C ASP A 91 -1.36 -8.40 -6.01
N THR A 92 -0.61 -9.49 -5.94
CA THR A 92 -0.48 -10.49 -7.03
C THR A 92 -1.78 -11.25 -7.34
N LEU A 93 -2.76 -11.25 -6.43
CA LEU A 93 -4.09 -11.81 -6.66
C LEU A 93 -5.07 -10.77 -7.25
N GLY A 94 -4.63 -9.53 -7.39
CA GLY A 94 -5.41 -8.41 -7.91
C GLY A 94 -6.31 -7.75 -6.86
N ASN A 95 -6.16 -8.08 -5.57
CA ASN A 95 -6.81 -7.34 -4.50
C ASN A 95 -6.20 -5.95 -4.37
N PHE A 96 -7.01 -4.99 -3.94
CA PHE A 96 -6.57 -3.61 -3.81
C PHE A 96 -6.36 -3.21 -2.36
N TYR A 97 -5.53 -2.19 -2.17
CA TYR A 97 -5.30 -1.54 -0.91
C TYR A 97 -5.59 -0.05 -1.09
N GLY A 98 -6.29 0.52 -0.13
CA GLY A 98 -6.71 1.91 -0.18
C GLY A 98 -6.65 2.57 1.18
N PHE A 99 -6.85 3.89 1.19
CA PHE A 99 -7.00 4.68 2.38
C PHE A 99 -8.34 5.42 2.37
N ASP A 100 -8.89 5.69 3.55
CA ASP A 100 -10.09 6.51 3.71
C ASP A 100 -9.76 7.99 3.94
N ILE A 101 -10.78 8.82 4.17
CA ILE A 101 -10.62 10.26 4.45
C ILE A 101 -9.82 10.56 5.73
N CYS A 102 -9.70 9.60 6.64
CA CYS A 102 -8.93 9.70 7.88
C CYS A 102 -7.49 9.19 7.70
N GLY A 103 -7.16 8.60 6.54
CA GLY A 103 -5.87 7.99 6.26
C GLY A 103 -5.71 6.57 6.81
N CYS A 104 -6.78 5.95 7.28
CA CYS A 104 -6.80 4.55 7.70
C CYS A 104 -6.62 3.64 6.48
N ILE A 105 -5.88 2.54 6.62
CA ILE A 105 -5.56 1.64 5.50
C ILE A 105 -6.52 0.45 5.48
N TYR A 106 -6.99 0.11 4.28
CA TYR A 106 -7.95 -0.96 4.03
C TYR A 106 -7.47 -1.89 2.93
N PHE A 107 -7.83 -3.16 3.08
CA PHE A 107 -7.78 -4.20 2.05
C PHE A 107 -9.15 -4.32 1.39
N PHE A 108 -9.18 -4.51 0.08
CA PHE A 108 -10.36 -4.75 -0.74
C PHE A 108 -10.18 -6.04 -1.53
N SER A 109 -11.05 -7.02 -1.28
CA SER A 109 -11.02 -8.27 -2.03
C SER A 109 -11.52 -8.05 -3.46
N ARG A 110 -10.83 -8.65 -4.43
CA ARG A 110 -11.30 -8.74 -5.81
C ARG A 110 -12.30 -9.88 -6.01
N SER A 111 -12.18 -10.94 -5.24
CA SER A 111 -12.97 -12.18 -5.40
C SER A 111 -14.32 -12.13 -4.69
N ALA A 112 -14.50 -11.22 -3.74
CA ALA A 112 -15.76 -10.98 -3.03
C ALA A 112 -15.95 -9.49 -2.74
N PRO A 113 -17.20 -8.99 -2.61
CA PRO A 113 -17.48 -7.60 -2.26
C PRO A 113 -17.25 -7.41 -0.75
N VAL A 114 -15.99 -7.52 -0.33
CA VAL A 114 -15.60 -7.42 1.07
C VAL A 114 -14.32 -6.62 1.25
N PHE A 115 -14.20 -6.00 2.42
CA PHE A 115 -13.05 -5.19 2.80
C PHE A 115 -12.72 -5.38 4.29
N SER A 116 -11.50 -5.03 4.67
CA SER A 116 -11.03 -5.09 6.06
C SER A 116 -10.10 -3.93 6.34
N LYS A 117 -10.23 -3.33 7.53
CA LYS A 117 -9.25 -2.36 8.03
C LYS A 117 -7.96 -3.09 8.39
N LEU A 118 -6.83 -2.57 7.90
CA LEU A 118 -5.49 -3.08 8.19
C LEU A 118 -4.82 -2.30 9.32
N SER A 119 -4.93 -0.98 9.29
CA SER A 119 -4.25 -0.09 10.23
C SER A 119 -4.90 1.29 10.30
N GLU A 120 -4.50 2.10 11.27
CA GLU A 120 -4.93 3.49 11.43
C GLU A 120 -4.13 4.46 10.54
N SER A 121 -2.97 4.04 10.04
CA SER A 121 -2.10 4.85 9.17
C SER A 121 -1.24 4.00 8.24
N PHE A 122 -0.67 4.62 7.20
CA PHE A 122 0.24 3.92 6.29
C PHE A 122 1.53 3.47 6.97
N SER A 123 2.07 4.28 7.89
CA SER A 123 3.28 3.92 8.64
C SER A 123 3.06 2.67 9.50
N GLU A 124 1.92 2.58 10.18
CA GLU A 124 1.53 1.40 10.97
C GLU A 124 1.33 0.17 10.05
N PHE A 125 0.73 0.36 8.87
CA PHE A 125 0.58 -0.71 7.89
C PHE A 125 1.95 -1.31 7.49
N ILE A 126 2.93 -0.46 7.17
CA ILE A 126 4.27 -0.93 6.80
C ILE A 126 4.99 -1.56 8.01
N GLU A 127 4.85 -0.99 9.21
CA GLU A 127 5.43 -1.56 10.44
C GLU A 127 4.89 -2.97 10.71
N GLU A 128 3.58 -3.18 10.58
CA GLU A 128 2.96 -4.48 10.71
C GLU A 128 3.35 -5.45 9.58
N LEU A 129 3.47 -4.96 8.34
CA LEU A 129 3.94 -5.77 7.22
C LEU A 129 5.37 -6.28 7.46
N VAL A 130 6.27 -5.41 7.93
CA VAL A 130 7.64 -5.79 8.31
C VAL A 130 7.63 -6.80 9.47
N ARG A 131 6.82 -6.56 10.51
CA ARG A 131 6.68 -7.47 11.67
C ARG A 131 6.20 -8.87 11.26
N ARG A 132 5.45 -8.95 10.16
CA ARG A 132 4.90 -10.19 9.58
C ARG A 132 5.79 -10.80 8.50
N ASP A 133 7.03 -10.36 8.39
CA ASP A 133 7.98 -10.86 7.38
C ASP A 133 7.42 -10.70 5.95
N TYR A 134 6.73 -9.58 5.72
CA TYR A 134 6.18 -9.15 4.42
C TYR A 134 5.08 -10.06 3.83
N ARG A 135 4.54 -10.99 4.62
CA ARG A 135 3.47 -11.90 4.20
C ARG A 135 2.10 -11.23 4.21
N ILE A 136 1.86 -10.37 3.23
CA ILE A 136 0.61 -9.61 3.14
C ILE A 136 -0.61 -10.52 2.93
N LEU A 137 -0.48 -11.57 2.12
CA LEU A 137 -1.57 -12.50 1.82
C LEU A 137 -2.01 -13.27 3.08
N ASP A 138 -1.05 -13.84 3.83
CA ASP A 138 -1.31 -14.50 5.11
C ASP A 138 -1.97 -13.56 6.12
N TRP A 139 -1.63 -12.26 6.08
CA TRP A 139 -2.23 -11.28 6.97
C TRP A 139 -3.70 -11.03 6.61
N VAL A 140 -4.00 -10.73 5.34
CA VAL A 140 -5.38 -10.41 4.93
C VAL A 140 -6.32 -11.61 5.10
N ASP A 141 -5.84 -12.84 4.86
CA ASP A 141 -6.63 -14.06 5.05
C ASP A 141 -7.06 -14.29 6.51
N ALA A 142 -6.34 -13.72 7.47
CA ALA A 142 -6.63 -13.84 8.89
C ALA A 142 -7.61 -12.77 9.42
N LEU A 143 -8.00 -11.79 8.59
CA LEU A 143 -8.82 -10.66 9.04
C LEU A 143 -10.31 -10.96 8.97
N ALA A 144 -11.04 -10.40 9.94
CA ALA A 144 -12.48 -10.32 9.83
C ALA A 144 -12.84 -9.36 8.68
N THR A 145 -13.68 -9.82 7.77
CA THR A 145 -14.13 -9.04 6.61
C THR A 145 -15.50 -8.43 6.84
N GLN A 146 -15.70 -7.25 6.29
CA GLN A 146 -16.98 -6.56 6.21
C GLN A 146 -17.44 -6.56 4.76
N ARG A 147 -18.76 -6.64 4.53
CA ARG A 147 -19.31 -6.51 3.19
C ARG A 147 -19.12 -5.06 2.72
N TYR A 148 -18.66 -4.89 1.49
CA TYR A 148 -18.55 -3.59 0.83
C TYR A 148 -19.70 -3.41 -0.15
N GLU A 149 -20.42 -2.30 -0.06
CA GLU A 149 -21.42 -1.94 -1.04
C GLU A 149 -20.83 -0.93 -2.02
N TRP A 150 -20.45 -1.42 -3.20
CA TRP A 150 -19.99 -0.58 -4.32
C TRP A 150 -21.09 0.37 -4.80
#